data_AF-A0A9D9BND2-F1
#
_entry.id   AF-A0A9D9BND2-F1
#
_cell.length_a   1.000
_cell.length_b   1.000
_cell.length_c   1.000
_cell.angle_alpha   90.00
_cell.angle_beta   90.00
_cell.angle_gamma   90.00
#
_symmetry.space_group_name_H-M   'P 1'
#
loop_
_entity.id
_entity.type
_entity.pdbx_description
1 polymer ?
#
loop_
_entity_poly.entity_id
_entity_poly.type
_entity_poly.pdbx_seq_one_letter_code
_entity_poly.pdbx_strand_id
1 'polypeptide(L)'
;MQEWYLPITILPALGMLILSTTSQMMTLSNEINGLLQQKCTDFQHLISSKKLKQLGLLTRAGTLLYLASGIYVLSGILGALLETNSFFDVPSLLLYMGTIFLFIAFIILIIYAFRTVRIRQLQFDNNHNL
;
A
#
# COMPACT_ATOMS: atom_id res chain seq x y z
N MET A 1 -32.45 -0.51 1.79
CA MET A 1 -31.89 -1.87 1.63
C MET A 1 -30.64 -1.96 0.72
N GLN A 2 -29.96 -0.86 0.33
CA GLN A 2 -28.81 -0.91 -0.61
C GLN A 2 -27.47 -0.36 -0.08
N GLU A 3 -27.45 0.30 1.08
CA GLU A 3 -26.26 1.03 1.58
C GLU A 3 -25.11 0.09 2.04
N TRP A 4 -25.42 -1.11 2.54
CA TRP A 4 -24.42 -2.03 3.10
C TRP A 4 -23.62 -2.83 2.06
N TYR A 5 -24.11 -2.91 0.81
CA TYR A 5 -23.48 -3.72 -0.24
C TYR A 5 -22.21 -3.06 -0.79
N LEU A 6 -22.16 -1.72 -0.76
CA LEU A 6 -21.06 -0.94 -1.29
C LEU A 6 -19.71 -1.23 -0.60
N PRO A 7 -19.58 -1.22 0.74
CA PRO A 7 -18.31 -1.58 1.39
C PRO A 7 -17.90 -3.05 1.14
N ILE A 8 -18.86 -3.98 1.00
CA ILE A 8 -18.55 -5.40 0.77
C ILE A 8 -18.04 -5.65 -0.65
N THR A 9 -18.59 -4.98 -1.66
CA THR A 9 -18.17 -5.14 -3.06
C THR A 9 -16.77 -4.60 -3.35
N ILE A 10 -16.25 -3.68 -2.54
CA ILE A 10 -14.92 -3.08 -2.72
C ILE A 10 -13.80 -3.97 -2.12
N LEU A 11 -14.14 -4.87 -1.19
CA LEU A 11 -13.16 -5.73 -0.51
C LEU A 11 -12.33 -6.63 -1.43
N PRO A 12 -12.89 -7.29 -2.46
CA PRO A 12 -12.08 -8.07 -3.40
C PRO A 12 -11.02 -7.22 -4.12
N ALA A 13 -11.37 -6.00 -4.54
CA ALA A 13 -10.44 -5.10 -5.20
C ALA A 13 -9.32 -4.64 -4.24
N LEU A 14 -9.66 -4.34 -2.98
CA LEU A 14 -8.67 -4.03 -1.95
C LEU A 14 -7.77 -5.23 -1.63
N GLY A 15 -8.33 -6.43 -1.61
CA GLY A 15 -7.56 -7.67 -1.45
C GLY A 15 -6.49 -7.82 -2.54
N MET A 16 -6.85 -7.54 -3.79
CA MET A 16 -5.87 -7.55 -4.90
C MET A 16 -4.79 -6.47 -4.74
N LEU A 17 -5.15 -5.27 -4.30
CA LEU A 17 -4.20 -4.18 -4.05
C LEU A 17 -3.22 -4.53 -2.92
N ILE A 18 -3.72 -5.10 -1.83
CA ILE A 18 -2.90 -5.59 -0.71
C ILE A 18 -1.94 -6.67 -1.20
N LEU A 19 -2.43 -7.69 -1.92
CA LEU A 19 -1.60 -8.77 -2.45
C LEU A 19 -0.50 -8.26 -3.37
N SER A 20 -0.85 -7.34 -4.29
CA SER A 20 0.12 -6.70 -5.19
C SER A 20 1.18 -5.92 -4.41
N THR A 21 0.77 -5.16 -3.40
CA THR A 21 1.69 -4.36 -2.57
C THR A 21 2.62 -5.26 -1.75
N THR A 22 2.10 -6.35 -1.18
CA THR A 22 2.89 -7.33 -0.42
C THR A 22 3.89 -8.07 -1.31
N SER A 23 3.48 -8.43 -2.54
CA SER A 23 4.40 -9.01 -3.54
C SER A 23 5.56 -8.05 -3.85
N GLN A 24 5.26 -6.77 -4.09
CA GLN A 24 6.29 -5.74 -4.32
C GLN A 24 7.21 -5.56 -3.12
N MET A 25 6.70 -5.64 -1.88
CA MET A 25 7.53 -5.59 -0.66
C MET A 25 8.49 -6.78 -0.59
N MET A 26 8.01 -7.98 -0.89
CA MET A 26 8.83 -9.20 -0.87
C MET A 26 9.94 -9.15 -1.91
N THR A 27 9.62 -8.74 -3.15
CA THR A 27 10.61 -8.55 -4.22
C THR A 27 11.68 -7.54 -3.81
N LEU A 28 11.26 -6.38 -3.30
CA LEU A 28 12.19 -5.33 -2.88
C LEU A 28 13.05 -5.77 -1.68
N SER A 29 12.48 -6.49 -0.73
CA SER A 29 13.22 -7.05 0.41
C SER A 29 14.28 -8.06 -0.05
N ASN A 30 13.95 -8.91 -1.02
CA ASN A 30 14.90 -9.86 -1.59
C ASN A 30 16.03 -9.15 -2.35
N GLU A 31 15.72 -8.11 -3.12
CA GLU A 31 16.74 -7.28 -3.77
C GLU A 31 17.69 -6.61 -2.76
N ILE A 32 17.15 -6.05 -1.67
CA ILE A 32 17.97 -5.44 -0.61
C ILE A 32 18.86 -6.49 0.05
N ASN A 33 18.32 -7.67 0.38
CA ASN A 33 19.10 -8.77 0.94
C ASN A 33 20.23 -9.20 0.01
N GLY A 34 19.97 -9.29 -1.30
CA GLY A 34 21.00 -9.60 -2.29
C GLY A 34 22.12 -8.55 -2.34
N LEU A 35 21.77 -7.26 -2.24
CA LEU A 35 22.76 -6.17 -2.21
C LEU A 35 23.58 -6.15 -0.90
N LEU A 36 22.97 -6.50 0.23
CA LEU A 36 23.63 -6.52 1.54
C LEU A 36 24.54 -7.74 1.76
N GLN A 37 24.32 -8.84 1.04
CA GLN A 37 25.14 -10.06 1.14
C GLN A 37 26.53 -9.93 0.47
N GLN A 38 26.71 -8.95 -0.41
CA GLN A 38 27.99 -8.71 -1.11
C GLN A 38 28.76 -7.54 -0.46
N LYS A 39 30.10 -7.51 -0.61
CA LYS A 39 30.89 -6.33 -0.24
C LYS A 39 30.36 -5.12 -1.03
N CYS A 40 29.69 -4.22 -0.33
CA CYS A 40 29.08 -3.04 -0.94
C CYS A 40 30.16 -2.05 -1.37
N THR A 41 30.12 -1.65 -2.64
CA THR A 41 30.69 -0.37 -3.08
C THR A 41 29.88 0.79 -2.50
N ASP A 42 30.46 1.99 -2.42
CA ASP A 42 29.75 3.19 -1.93
C ASP A 42 28.44 3.46 -2.72
N PHE A 43 28.46 3.19 -4.02
CA PHE A 43 27.27 3.29 -4.87
C PHE A 43 26.21 2.25 -4.52
N GLN A 44 26.58 0.98 -4.31
CA GLN A 44 25.65 -0.06 -3.88
C GLN A 44 25.03 0.27 -2.51
N HIS A 45 25.81 0.81 -1.57
CA HIS A 45 25.30 1.25 -0.28
C HIS A 45 24.28 2.39 -0.42
N LEU A 46 24.54 3.36 -1.31
CA LEU A 46 23.60 4.43 -1.64
C LEU A 46 22.28 3.88 -2.21
N ILE A 47 22.36 2.91 -3.13
CA ILE A 47 21.18 2.27 -3.73
C ILE A 47 20.39 1.47 -2.69
N SER A 48 21.07 0.68 -1.85
CA SER A 48 20.44 -0.07 -0.76
C SER A 48 19.70 0.85 0.20
N SER A 49 20.30 1.99 0.58
CA SER A 49 19.63 3.00 1.43
C SER A 49 18.37 3.57 0.77
N LYS A 50 18.41 3.86 -0.54
CA LYS A 50 17.24 4.34 -1.28
C LYS A 50 16.14 3.27 -1.37
N LYS A 51 16.50 2.01 -1.64
CA LYS A 51 15.56 0.88 -1.67
C LYS A 51 14.93 0.61 -0.29
N LEU A 52 15.69 0.74 0.81
CA LEU A 52 15.15 0.62 2.17
C LEU A 52 14.09 1.70 2.45
N LYS A 53 14.31 2.95 2.00
CA LYS A 53 13.31 4.01 2.09
C LYS A 53 12.05 3.70 1.29
N GLN A 54 12.18 3.05 0.13
CA GLN A 54 11.04 2.59 -0.65
C GLN A 54 10.27 1.48 0.06
N LEU A 55 10.97 0.52 0.68
CA LEU A 55 10.35 -0.53 1.48
C LEU A 55 9.52 0.08 2.61
N GLY A 56 10.07 1.07 3.33
CA GLY A 56 9.34 1.79 4.37
C GLY A 56 8.09 2.52 3.87
N LEU A 57 8.13 3.14 2.68
CA LEU A 57 6.94 3.73 2.06
C LEU A 57 5.89 2.67 1.73
N LEU A 58 6.32 1.56 1.15
CA LEU A 58 5.44 0.48 0.71
C LEU A 58 4.78 -0.18 1.94
N THR A 59 5.53 -0.43 3.00
CA THR A 59 4.99 -0.92 4.28
C THR A 59 3.93 0.01 4.85
N ARG A 60 4.18 1.33 4.87
CA ARG A 60 3.18 2.32 5.33
C ARG A 60 1.92 2.30 4.48
N ALA A 61 2.05 2.23 3.15
CA ALA A 61 0.91 2.10 2.26
C ALA A 61 0.13 0.81 2.53
N GLY A 62 0.81 -0.33 2.65
CA GLY A 62 0.20 -1.61 2.96
C GLY A 62 -0.56 -1.59 4.30
N THR A 63 0.03 -1.02 5.35
CA THR A 63 -0.64 -0.86 6.66
C THR A 63 -1.91 -0.03 6.55
N LEU A 64 -1.90 1.06 5.77
CA LEU A 64 -3.09 1.88 5.53
C LEU A 64 -4.16 1.13 4.73
N LEU A 65 -3.78 0.31 3.75
CA LEU A 65 -4.72 -0.55 3.01
C LEU A 65 -5.36 -1.59 3.94
N TYR A 66 -4.58 -2.23 4.81
CA TYR A 66 -5.12 -3.15 5.82
C TYR A 66 -6.06 -2.45 6.79
N LEU A 67 -5.71 -1.25 7.26
CA LEU A 67 -6.56 -0.45 8.13
C LEU A 67 -7.88 -0.07 7.45
N ALA A 68 -7.82 0.41 6.19
CA ALA A 68 -9.01 0.72 5.40
C ALA A 68 -9.89 -0.50 5.20
N SER A 69 -9.30 -1.66 4.86
CA SER A 69 -10.03 -2.93 4.71
C SER A 69 -10.74 -3.33 6.00
N GLY A 70 -10.08 -3.22 7.16
CA GLY A 70 -10.69 -3.51 8.45
C GLY A 70 -11.88 -2.60 8.76
N ILE A 71 -11.74 -1.30 8.47
CA ILE A 71 -12.82 -0.32 8.65
C ILE A 71 -14.01 -0.60 7.73
N TYR A 72 -13.78 -0.99 6.46
CA TYR A 72 -14.87 -1.35 5.56
C TYR A 72 -15.61 -2.61 5.99
N VAL A 73 -14.91 -3.62 6.50
CA VAL A 73 -15.55 -4.81 7.07
C VAL A 73 -16.41 -4.43 8.28
N LEU A 74 -15.89 -3.60 9.18
CA LEU A 74 -16.64 -3.12 10.35
C LEU A 74 -17.88 -2.31 9.93
N SER A 75 -17.74 -1.43 8.94
CA SER A 75 -18.86 -0.68 8.36
C SER A 75 -19.93 -1.62 7.79
N GLY A 76 -19.54 -2.62 7.01
CA GLY A 76 -20.46 -3.60 6.43
C GLY A 76 -21.20 -4.44 7.48
N ILE A 77 -20.48 -4.93 8.51
CA ILE A 77 -21.08 -5.72 9.60
C ILE A 77 -22.08 -4.87 10.39
N LEU A 78 -21.69 -3.65 10.79
CA LEU A 78 -22.57 -2.77 11.55
C LEU A 78 -23.77 -2.31 10.71
N GLY A 79 -23.58 -2.07 9.41
CA GLY A 79 -24.66 -1.74 8.48
C GLY A 79 -25.68 -2.87 8.32
N ALA A 80 -25.24 -4.13 8.38
CA ALA A 80 -26.12 -5.29 8.36
C ALA A 80 -26.86 -5.52 9.68
N LEU A 81 -26.21 -5.26 10.83
CA LEU A 81 -26.77 -5.53 12.16
C LEU A 81 -27.72 -4.45 12.67
N LEU A 82 -27.46 -3.18 12.33
CA LEU A 82 -28.17 -2.07 12.97
C LEU A 82 -29.45 -1.66 12.24
N GLU A 83 -29.69 -2.09 10.99
CA GLU A 83 -30.86 -1.70 10.15
C GLU A 83 -31.24 -0.21 10.27
N THR A 84 -30.28 0.68 10.53
CA THR A 84 -30.54 2.11 10.72
C THR A 84 -30.63 2.79 9.36
N ASN A 85 -31.67 3.61 9.17
CA ASN A 85 -32.01 4.27 7.90
C ASN A 85 -31.61 5.76 7.88
N SER A 86 -30.58 6.17 8.63
CA SER A 86 -30.18 7.58 8.72
C SER A 86 -28.83 7.84 8.02
N PHE A 87 -28.71 8.99 7.36
CA PHE A 87 -27.47 9.41 6.70
C PHE A 87 -26.29 9.66 7.69
N PHE A 88 -26.58 9.78 9.00
CA PHE A 88 -25.60 10.00 10.07
C PHE A 88 -25.39 8.76 10.94
N ASP A 89 -25.51 7.57 10.37
CA ASP A 89 -25.29 6.34 11.10
C ASP A 89 -23.79 5.99 11.19
N VAL A 90 -23.43 5.32 12.29
CA VAL A 90 -22.07 4.82 12.58
C VAL A 90 -21.43 4.08 11.38
N PRO A 91 -22.14 3.21 10.64
CA PRO A 91 -21.59 2.53 9.46
C PRO A 91 -21.13 3.48 8.34
N SER A 92 -21.88 4.55 8.07
CA SER A 92 -21.57 5.52 7.02
C SER A 92 -20.32 6.33 7.37
N LEU A 93 -20.17 6.72 8.65
CA LEU A 93 -18.99 7.43 9.14
C LEU A 93 -17.72 6.57 9.05
N LEU A 94 -17.83 5.28 9.38
CA LEU A 94 -16.74 4.30 9.18
C LEU A 94 -16.37 4.19 7.69
N LEU A 95 -17.35 4.12 6.79
CA LEU A 95 -17.09 4.03 5.35
C LEU A 95 -16.31 5.24 4.83
N TYR A 96 -16.70 6.45 5.22
CA TYR A 96 -15.97 7.66 4.87
C TYR A 96 -14.55 7.66 5.44
N MET A 97 -14.37 7.23 6.69
CA MET A 97 -13.05 7.09 7.31
C MET A 97 -12.15 6.10 6.54
N GLY A 98 -12.68 4.94 6.17
CA GLY A 98 -11.97 3.94 5.36
C GLY A 98 -11.56 4.48 4.00
N THR A 99 -12.41 5.29 3.37
CA THR A 99 -12.14 5.94 2.08
C THR A 99 -10.98 6.93 2.17
N ILE A 100 -10.91 7.71 3.25
CA ILE A 100 -9.79 8.64 3.49
C ILE A 100 -8.47 7.87 3.61
N PHE A 101 -8.44 6.77 4.39
CA PHE A 101 -7.22 5.96 4.53
C PHE A 101 -6.80 5.31 3.21
N LEU A 102 -7.76 4.81 2.43
CA LEU A 102 -7.50 4.26 1.09
C LEU A 102 -6.89 5.31 0.17
N PHE A 103 -7.44 6.52 0.17
CA PHE A 103 -6.94 7.62 -0.66
C PHE A 103 -5.51 8.02 -0.28
N ILE A 104 -5.21 8.11 1.03
CA ILE A 104 -3.85 8.36 1.51
C ILE A 104 -2.89 7.24 1.08
N ALA A 105 -3.32 5.97 1.15
CA ALA A 105 -2.53 4.84 0.70
C ALA A 105 -2.19 4.95 -0.80
N PHE A 106 -3.14 5.34 -1.64
CA PHE A 106 -2.91 5.57 -3.07
C PHE A 106 -1.90 6.67 -3.34
N ILE A 107 -1.97 7.80 -2.63
CA ILE A 107 -0.97 8.86 -2.77
C ILE A 107 0.44 8.32 -2.48
N ILE A 108 0.59 7.51 -1.42
CA ILE A 108 1.88 6.91 -1.07
C ILE A 108 2.37 5.93 -2.15
N LEU A 109 1.47 5.10 -2.70
CA LEU A 109 1.80 4.16 -3.77
C LEU A 109 2.24 4.86 -5.07
N ILE A 110 1.57 5.96 -5.43
CA ILE A 110 1.95 6.81 -6.57
C ILE A 110 3.36 7.38 -6.36
N ILE A 111 3.64 7.92 -5.17
CA ILE A 111 4.97 8.44 -4.82
C ILE A 111 6.02 7.32 -4.90
N TYR A 112 5.71 6.13 -4.40
CA TYR A 112 6.58 4.96 -4.50
C TYR A 112 6.89 4.61 -5.96
N ALA A 113 5.90 4.57 -6.84
CA ALA A 113 6.06 4.23 -8.25
C ALA A 113 7.05 5.17 -8.95
N PHE A 114 6.90 6.49 -8.76
CA PHE A 114 7.84 7.48 -9.32
C PHE A 114 9.26 7.32 -8.77
N ARG A 115 9.41 7.03 -7.47
CA ARG A 115 10.73 6.79 -6.86
C ARG A 115 11.40 5.54 -7.43
N THR A 116 10.64 4.49 -7.72
CA THR A 116 11.16 3.25 -8.31
C THR A 116 11.78 3.51 -9.68
N VAL A 117 11.09 4.25 -10.55
CA VAL A 117 11.61 4.60 -11.87
C VAL A 117 12.90 5.41 -11.75
N ARG A 118 12.94 6.41 -10.86
CA ARG A 118 14.13 7.26 -10.67
C ARG A 118 15.34 6.48 -10.16
N ILE A 119 15.14 5.48 -9.29
CA ILE A 119 16.24 4.62 -8.81
C ILE A 119 16.74 3.72 -9.94
N ARG A 120 15.84 3.16 -10.76
CA ARG A 120 16.24 2.35 -11.92
C ARG A 120 17.04 3.16 -12.95
N GLN A 121 16.62 4.39 -13.24
CA GLN A 121 17.39 5.32 -14.09
C GLN A 121 18.79 5.56 -13.51
N LEU A 122 18.90 5.85 -12.22
CA LEU A 122 20.19 6.04 -11.57
C LEU A 122 21.09 4.80 -11.65
N GLN A 123 20.51 3.61 -11.49
CA GLN A 123 21.24 2.36 -11.64
C GLN A 123 21.72 2.16 -13.09
N PHE A 124 20.89 2.50 -14.09
CA PHE A 124 21.26 2.43 -15.49
C PHE A 124 22.43 3.37 -15.81
N ASP A 125 22.33 4.64 -15.43
CA ASP A 125 23.34 5.67 -15.74
C ASP A 125 24.71 5.40 -15.11
N ASN A 126 24.76 4.64 -14.01
CA ASN A 126 25.99 4.34 -13.27
C ASN A 126 26.47 2.89 -13.47
N ASN A 127 25.76 2.09 -14.26
CA ASN A 127 26.18 0.75 -14.59
C ASN A 127 27.09 0.79 -15.82
N HIS A 128 28.40 0.86 -15.59
CA HIS A 128 29.43 0.91 -16.63
C HIS A 128 29.67 -0.45 -17.34
N ASN A 129 28.87 -1.47 -17.01
CA ASN A 129 28.94 -2.82 -17.59
C ASN A 129 27.85 -3.09 -18.65
N LEU A 130 27.22 -2.03 -19.19
CA LEU A 130 26.31 -2.07 -20.34
C LEU A 130 26.88 -1.25 -21.49
#